data_AF-A0A9Q0W322-F1
#
_entry.id   AF-A0A9Q0W322-F1
#
_cell.length_a   1.000
_cell.length_b   1.000
_cell.length_c   1.000
_cell.angle_alpha   90.00
_cell.angle_beta   90.00
_cell.angle_gamma   90.00
#
_symmetry.space_group_name_H-M   'P 1'
#
loop_
_entity.id
_entity.type
_entity.pdbx_description
1 polymer ?
#
loop_
_entity_poly.entity_id
_entity_poly.type
_entity_poly.pdbx_seq_one_letter_code
_entity_poly.pdbx_strand_id
1 'polypeptide(L)'
;MAAVELTVFHVILLFWSLRTAESQVMALTGCESYCGGIEIPYPFGMTKGCFLDERFKIHCNSSSGVPKLTLNGTELPVIYISVSYSTIYVKFPIALANCGVKDRSTVVDLEGSPFLFSSEDDFVAR
;
A
#
# COMPACT_ATOMS: atom_id res chain seq x y z
N MET A 1 17.35 7.79 -52.92
CA MET A 1 16.21 8.33 -52.13
C MET A 1 15.23 7.24 -51.69
N ALA A 2 14.71 6.35 -52.56
CA ALA A 2 13.65 5.40 -52.19
C ALA A 2 13.97 4.44 -51.02
N ALA A 3 15.23 3.98 -50.90
CA ALA A 3 15.64 3.10 -49.81
C ALA A 3 15.57 3.76 -48.43
N VAL A 4 15.79 5.09 -48.36
CA VAL A 4 15.77 5.84 -47.09
C VAL A 4 14.33 5.98 -46.58
N GLU A 5 13.39 6.31 -47.47
CA GLU A 5 11.96 6.40 -47.13
C GLU A 5 11.42 5.06 -46.60
N LEU A 6 11.77 3.94 -47.25
CA LEU A 6 11.35 2.60 -46.82
C LEU A 6 11.89 2.23 -45.43
N THR A 7 13.12 2.65 -45.09
CA THR A 7 13.70 2.43 -43.76
C THR A 7 13.01 3.26 -42.67
N VAL A 8 12.64 4.50 -42.98
CA VAL A 8 11.96 5.40 -42.02
C VAL A 8 10.57 4.85 -41.67
N PHE A 9 9.81 4.39 -42.66
CA PHE A 9 8.48 3.78 -42.42
C PHE A 9 8.55 2.54 -41.52
N HIS A 10 9.56 1.68 -41.70
CA HIS A 10 9.74 0.49 -40.85
C HIS A 10 10.06 0.86 -39.40
N VAL A 11 10.88 1.89 -39.17
CA VAL A 11 11.23 2.34 -37.81
C VAL A 11 10.01 2.92 -37.08
N ILE A 12 9.14 3.67 -37.78
CA ILE A 12 7.90 4.23 -37.20
C ILE A 12 6.94 3.10 -36.79
N LEU A 13 6.77 2.09 -37.64
CA LEU A 13 5.92 0.93 -37.33
C LEU A 13 6.45 0.13 -36.12
N LEU A 14 7.77 -0.02 -36.00
CA LEU A 14 8.40 -0.66 -34.85
C LEU A 14 8.17 0.14 -33.57
N PHE A 15 8.23 1.47 -33.61
CA PHE A 15 8.00 2.32 -32.45
C PHE A 15 6.55 2.29 -31.94
N TRP A 16 5.56 2.20 -32.84
CA TRP A 16 4.15 2.03 -32.47
C TRP A 16 3.82 0.66 -31.88
N SER A 17 4.72 -0.31 -32.06
CA SER A 17 4.56 -1.64 -31.46
C SER A 17 4.92 -1.67 -29.98
N LEU A 18 5.60 -0.64 -29.45
CA LEU A 18 5.84 -0.51 -28.02
C LEU A 18 4.52 -0.18 -27.31
N ARG A 19 3.79 -1.22 -26.92
CA ARG A 19 2.77 -1.09 -25.88
C ARG A 19 3.47 -0.59 -24.62
N THR A 20 3.11 0.60 -24.17
CA THR A 20 3.39 1.01 -22.79
C THR A 20 2.67 0.01 -21.88
N ALA A 21 3.44 -0.85 -21.21
CA ALA A 21 2.89 -1.70 -20.16
C ALA A 21 2.51 -0.77 -18.99
N GLU A 22 1.25 -0.40 -18.92
CA GLU A 22 0.68 0.27 -17.76
C GLU A 22 0.58 -0.78 -16.66
N SER A 23 1.42 -0.68 -15.62
CA SER A 23 1.34 -1.56 -14.46
C SER A 23 0.10 -1.18 -13.64
N GLN A 24 -1.06 -1.58 -14.13
CA GLN A 24 -2.28 -1.55 -13.36
C GLN A 24 -2.09 -2.48 -12.17
N VAL A 25 -2.02 -1.91 -10.97
CA VAL A 25 -2.04 -2.63 -9.68
C VAL A 25 -3.45 -3.18 -9.53
N MET A 26 -3.79 -4.16 -10.35
CA MET A 26 -5.02 -4.92 -10.23
C MET A 26 -4.81 -5.86 -9.06
N ALA A 27 -5.72 -5.80 -8.09
CA ALA A 27 -5.80 -6.80 -7.03
C ALA A 27 -5.62 -8.19 -7.64
N LEU A 28 -4.70 -8.97 -7.06
CA LEU A 28 -4.37 -10.31 -7.53
C LEU A 28 -5.69 -11.11 -7.70
N THR A 29 -5.91 -11.73 -8.86
CA THR A 29 -7.19 -12.36 -9.18
C THR A 29 -7.60 -13.36 -8.09
N GLY A 30 -8.79 -13.18 -7.51
CA GLY A 30 -9.29 -13.99 -6.39
C GLY A 30 -9.05 -13.40 -5.00
N CYS A 31 -8.46 -12.21 -4.90
CA CYS A 31 -8.29 -11.48 -3.66
C CYS A 31 -9.48 -10.55 -3.37
N GLU A 32 -9.97 -10.60 -2.14
CA GLU A 32 -10.93 -9.61 -1.64
C GLU A 32 -10.19 -8.29 -1.40
N SER A 33 -10.47 -7.31 -2.25
CA SER A 33 -9.80 -6.01 -2.25
C SER A 33 -10.64 -4.90 -1.63
N TYR A 34 -11.80 -5.20 -1.03
CA TYR A 34 -12.69 -4.20 -0.46
C TYR A 34 -13.11 -4.56 0.96
N CYS A 35 -13.05 -3.59 1.87
CA CYS A 35 -13.54 -3.68 3.25
C CYS A 35 -14.58 -2.59 3.48
N GLY A 36 -15.87 -2.95 3.54
CA GLY A 36 -16.95 -1.98 3.77
C GLY A 36 -16.96 -0.80 2.78
N GLY A 37 -16.58 -1.05 1.52
CA GLY A 37 -16.48 -0.02 0.47
C GLY A 37 -15.12 0.67 0.36
N ILE A 38 -14.15 0.34 1.22
CA ILE A 38 -12.77 0.86 1.15
C ILE A 38 -11.92 -0.10 0.32
N GLU A 39 -11.31 0.40 -0.75
CA GLU A 39 -10.39 -0.36 -1.60
C GLU A 39 -9.02 -0.53 -0.93
N ILE A 40 -8.48 -1.75 -0.98
CA ILE A 40 -7.19 -2.15 -0.42
C ILE A 40 -6.28 -2.55 -1.59
N PRO A 41 -5.29 -1.72 -1.95
CA PRO A 41 -4.37 -2.00 -3.05
C PRO A 41 -3.30 -3.02 -2.63
N TYR A 42 -2.83 -3.84 -3.56
CA TYR A 42 -1.57 -4.58 -3.40
C TYR A 42 -0.43 -3.56 -3.20
N PRO A 43 0.56 -3.77 -2.31
CA PRO A 43 0.96 -5.01 -1.62
C PRO A 43 0.16 -5.39 -0.36
N PHE A 44 -0.89 -4.65 -0.01
CA PHE A 44 -1.74 -4.93 1.14
C PHE A 44 -2.89 -5.87 0.79
N GLY A 45 -3.42 -6.56 1.79
CA GLY A 45 -4.54 -7.47 1.60
C GLY A 45 -5.07 -8.07 2.89
N MET A 46 -6.27 -8.65 2.84
CA MET A 46 -6.94 -9.23 4.01
C MET A 46 -6.70 -10.73 4.14
N THR A 47 -6.53 -11.42 3.02
CA THR A 47 -6.46 -12.89 2.93
C THR A 47 -5.06 -13.36 2.57
N LYS A 48 -4.70 -14.57 3.01
CA LYS A 48 -3.40 -15.16 2.74
C LYS A 48 -3.16 -15.28 1.23
N GLY A 49 -1.98 -14.86 0.79
CA GLY A 49 -1.62 -14.83 -0.64
C GLY A 49 -2.05 -13.56 -1.37
N CYS A 50 -2.77 -12.66 -0.70
CA CYS A 50 -3.23 -11.37 -1.24
C CYS A 50 -2.47 -10.17 -0.66
N PHE A 51 -1.42 -10.42 0.11
CA PHE A 51 -0.50 -9.43 0.63
C PHE A 51 0.94 -9.91 0.37
N LEU A 52 1.86 -8.97 0.23
CA LEU A 52 3.27 -9.28 -0.08
C LEU A 52 3.99 -9.96 1.10
N ASP A 53 3.71 -9.50 2.31
CA ASP A 53 4.29 -10.02 3.55
C ASP A 53 3.26 -9.95 4.68
N GLU A 54 3.40 -10.76 5.73
CA GLU A 54 2.47 -10.79 6.86
C GLU A 54 2.26 -9.40 7.51
N ARG A 55 3.25 -8.51 7.43
CA ARG A 55 3.14 -7.13 7.95
C ARG A 55 2.25 -6.22 7.10
N PHE A 56 1.99 -6.59 5.85
CA PHE A 56 1.08 -5.88 4.94
C PHE A 56 -0.36 -6.40 5.04
N LYS A 57 -0.60 -7.41 5.89
CA LYS A 57 -1.95 -7.91 6.13
C LYS A 57 -2.78 -6.86 6.85
N ILE A 58 -3.98 -6.63 6.35
CA ILE A 58 -4.98 -5.72 6.90
C ILE A 58 -6.10 -6.50 7.57
N HIS A 59 -6.46 -6.09 8.78
CA HIS A 59 -7.67 -6.57 9.45
C HIS A 59 -8.81 -5.58 9.21
N CYS A 60 -9.94 -6.10 8.74
CA CYS A 60 -11.17 -5.34 8.50
C CYS A 60 -12.20 -5.67 9.59
N ASN A 61 -12.67 -4.67 10.32
CA ASN A 61 -13.83 -4.80 11.20
C ASN A 61 -14.96 -3.89 10.70
N SER A 62 -15.99 -4.50 10.11
CA SER A 62 -17.14 -3.79 9.53
C SER A 62 -18.41 -3.88 10.40
N SER A 63 -18.32 -4.35 11.64
CA SER A 63 -19.49 -4.63 12.49
C SER A 63 -20.25 -3.38 12.96
N SER A 64 -19.60 -2.20 12.93
CA SER A 64 -20.14 -0.95 13.50
C SER A 64 -20.67 0.03 12.44
N GLY A 65 -20.89 -0.42 11.21
CA GLY A 65 -21.37 0.40 10.09
C GLY A 65 -20.28 1.24 9.41
N VAL A 66 -19.26 1.69 10.16
CA VAL A 66 -18.03 2.26 9.58
C VAL A 66 -16.91 1.21 9.68
N PRO A 67 -16.34 0.76 8.55
CA PRO A 67 -15.24 -0.19 8.55
C PRO A 67 -14.00 0.41 9.25
N LYS A 68 -13.47 -0.31 10.24
CA LYS A 68 -12.20 0.00 10.89
C LYS A 68 -11.11 -0.95 10.37
N LEU A 69 -10.02 -0.39 9.88
CA LEU A 69 -8.88 -1.14 9.37
C LEU A 69 -7.67 -1.02 10.30
N THR A 70 -6.96 -2.12 10.54
CA THR A 70 -5.71 -2.14 11.30
C THR A 70 -4.66 -3.02 10.62
N LEU A 71 -3.38 -2.69 10.81
CA LEU A 71 -2.28 -3.49 10.28
C LEU A 71 -1.96 -4.68 11.17
N ASN A 72 -1.65 -5.82 10.56
CA ASN A 72 -1.23 -7.02 11.27
C ASN A 72 0.05 -6.79 12.10
N GLY A 73 0.12 -7.41 13.27
CA GLY A 73 1.21 -7.20 14.22
C GLY A 73 1.14 -5.86 14.98
N THR A 74 0.15 -5.01 14.71
CA THR A 74 -0.06 -3.74 15.42
C THR A 74 -1.52 -3.51 15.78
N GLU A 75 -1.77 -2.57 16.70
CA GLU A 75 -3.12 -2.05 16.97
C GLU A 75 -3.36 -0.69 16.29
N LEU A 76 -2.50 -0.32 15.34
CA LEU A 76 -2.54 0.99 14.69
C LEU A 76 -3.71 1.07 13.69
N PRO A 77 -4.58 2.08 13.82
CA PRO A 77 -5.65 2.29 12.86
C PRO A 77 -5.11 2.89 11.55
N VAL A 78 -5.58 2.34 10.43
CA VAL A 78 -5.41 2.96 9.12
C VAL A 78 -6.35 4.15 9.02
N ILE A 79 -5.78 5.31 8.67
CA ILE A 79 -6.53 6.58 8.56
C ILE A 79 -6.77 6.99 7.12
N TYR A 80 -5.89 6.59 6.20
CA TYR A 80 -5.99 6.91 4.78
C TYR A 80 -5.27 5.88 3.92
N ILE A 81 -5.81 5.61 2.73
CA ILE A 81 -5.25 4.71 1.73
C ILE A 81 -5.17 5.47 0.41
N SER A 82 -3.98 5.53 -0.17
CA SER A 82 -3.80 5.99 -1.54
C SER A 82 -3.67 4.80 -2.48
N VAL A 83 -4.75 4.50 -3.20
CA VAL A 83 -4.78 3.37 -4.16
C VAL A 83 -3.77 3.58 -5.29
N SER A 84 -3.75 4.77 -5.89
CA SER A 84 -2.87 5.11 -7.02
C SER A 84 -1.38 4.97 -6.70
N TYR A 85 -0.99 5.23 -5.44
CA TYR A 85 0.39 5.09 -4.98
C TYR A 85 0.62 3.80 -4.17
N SER A 86 -0.41 2.97 -4.01
CA SER A 86 -0.36 1.73 -3.22
C SER A 86 0.24 1.97 -1.84
N THR A 87 -0.28 2.97 -1.13
CA THR A 87 0.30 3.49 0.11
C THR A 87 -0.75 3.53 1.22
N ILE A 88 -0.40 3.08 2.42
CA ILE A 88 -1.26 3.14 3.61
C ILE A 88 -0.66 4.07 4.65
N TYR A 89 -1.51 4.92 5.21
CA TYR A 89 -1.19 5.86 6.29
C TYR A 89 -1.83 5.35 7.58
N VAL A 90 -1.03 5.20 8.61
CA VAL A 90 -1.51 4.79 9.94
C VAL A 90 -1.20 5.84 11.00
N LYS A 91 -2.16 6.01 11.92
CA LYS A 91 -2.00 6.94 13.02
C LYS A 91 -1.21 6.28 14.14
N PHE A 92 -0.07 6.86 14.49
CA PHE A 92 0.72 6.40 15.62
C PHE A 92 0.30 7.08 16.93
N PRO A 93 0.18 6.34 18.03
CA PRO A 93 0.12 6.95 19.34
C PRO A 93 1.54 7.40 19.72
N ILE A 94 1.86 8.68 19.49
CA ILE A 94 3.11 9.24 20.01
C ILE A 94 2.99 9.32 21.54
N ALA A 95 3.53 8.32 22.23
CA ALA A 95 3.85 8.44 23.64
C ALA A 95 5.30 8.92 23.74
N LEU A 96 5.51 10.21 24.03
CA LEU A 96 6.82 10.70 24.44
C LEU A 96 7.23 9.97 25.72
N ALA A 97 8.10 8.97 25.59
CA ALA A 97 8.72 8.28 26.71
C ALA A 97 9.75 9.20 27.37
N ASN A 98 9.27 10.25 28.05
CA ASN A 98 9.96 10.98 29.12
C ASN A 98 9.05 11.97 29.90
N CYS A 99 7.74 11.72 29.96
CA CYS A 99 6.83 12.41 30.90
C CYS A 99 6.54 11.51 32.13
N GLY A 100 7.56 11.21 32.95
CA GLY A 100 7.41 10.85 34.37
C GLY A 100 6.35 9.83 34.81
N VAL A 101 5.91 8.87 33.97
CA VAL A 101 4.92 7.86 34.35
C VAL A 101 5.47 6.47 34.07
N LYS A 102 5.53 5.65 35.13
CA LYS A 102 5.77 4.21 35.07
C LYS A 102 4.50 3.52 34.58
N ASP A 103 4.18 3.59 33.29
CA ASP A 103 3.24 2.62 32.72
C ASP A 103 3.57 2.33 31.25
N ARG A 104 3.32 1.08 30.87
CA ARG A 104 3.88 0.35 29.72
C ARG A 104 3.84 1.18 28.43
N SER A 105 5.00 1.67 28.03
CA SER A 105 5.24 2.18 26.69
C SER A 105 4.86 1.09 25.68
N THR A 106 3.83 1.31 24.87
CA THR A 106 3.56 0.51 23.67
C THR A 106 4.55 0.95 22.60
N VAL A 107 5.83 0.60 22.80
CA VAL A 107 6.85 0.69 21.76
C VAL A 107 6.38 -0.24 20.65
N VAL A 108 5.86 0.33 19.56
CA VAL A 108 5.60 -0.44 18.35
C VAL A 108 6.97 -0.69 17.72
N ASP A 109 7.37 -1.95 17.68
CA ASP A 109 8.59 -2.36 17.03
C ASP A 109 8.40 -2.29 15.51
N LEU A 110 9.05 -1.29 14.91
CA LEU A 110 9.05 -1.07 13.47
C LEU A 110 10.34 -1.59 12.84
N GLU A 111 11.23 -2.22 13.60
CA GLU A 111 12.50 -2.72 13.09
C GLU A 111 12.27 -3.80 12.05
N GLY A 112 12.85 -3.60 10.87
CA GLY A 112 12.65 -4.46 9.70
C GLY A 112 11.27 -4.35 9.05
N SER A 113 10.35 -3.53 9.55
CA SER A 113 9.04 -3.30 8.92
C SER A 113 9.17 -2.41 7.66
N PRO A 114 8.24 -2.51 6.69
CA PRO A 114 8.24 -1.69 5.47
C PRO A 114 7.81 -0.23 5.72
N PHE A 115 7.50 0.14 6.96
CA PHE A 115 6.92 1.43 7.30
C PHE A 115 8.03 2.46 7.55
N LEU A 116 7.92 3.61 6.89
CA LEU A 116 8.77 4.78 7.09
C LEU A 116 8.01 5.85 7.86
N PHE A 117 8.70 6.55 8.76
CA PHE A 117 8.13 7.70 9.48
C PHE A 117 8.03 8.91 8.54
N SER A 118 6.83 9.48 8.42
CA SER A 118 6.58 10.74 7.72
C SER A 118 6.71 11.93 8.67
N SER A 119 6.92 13.12 8.12
CA SER A 119 7.08 14.38 8.86
C SER A 119 5.82 14.90 9.57
N GLU A 120 4.67 14.24 9.37
CA GLU A 120 3.36 14.60 9.95
C GLU A 120 2.89 13.62 11.04
N ASP A 121 3.83 12.89 11.67
CA ASP A 121 3.55 11.84 12.66
C ASP A 121 2.80 10.60 12.12
N ASP A 122 2.75 10.47 10.80
CA ASP A 122 2.14 9.34 10.08
C ASP A 122 3.21 8.33 9.64
N PHE A 123 2.87 7.04 9.66
CA PHE A 123 3.73 6.00 9.07
C PHE A 123 3.21 5.58 7.71
N VAL A 124 4.14 5.46 6.76
CA VAL A 124 3.88 5.20 5.34
C VAL A 124 4.55 3.87 4.97
N ALA A 125 3.77 2.86 4.59
CA ALA A 125 4.32 1.68 3.91
C ALA A 125 4.13 1.78 2.39
N ARG A 126 5.14 1.29 1.67
CA ARG A 126 5.20 1.21 0.21
C ARG A 126 5.59 -0.19 -0.23
#